data_AF-A0A2X1QB69-F1
#
_entry.id   AF-A0A2X1QB69-F1
#
_cell.length_a   1.000
_cell.length_b   1.000
_cell.length_c   1.000
_cell.angle_alpha   90.00
_cell.angle_beta   90.00
_cell.angle_gamma   90.00
#
_symmetry.space_group_name_H-M   'P 1'
#
loop_
_entity.id
_entity.type
_entity.pdbx_description
1 polymer ?
#
loop_
_entity_poly.entity_id
_entity_poly.type
_entity_poly.pdbx_seq_one_letter_code
_entity_poly.pdbx_strand_id
1 'polypeptide(L)'
;MIDLETMGKNPDAPIISIGAIFFDPQTGDMGPEFSKTIDLETAGGVIDRDTIKWWLKQSREAQSAIMTDEIPLDDALLQLREFIDENSGEFFVQVWGNGANFDNTILRRSYERQGIPCPWRYYNDRDVRTIVELGKAIDFDARTAIPFEGERHNALDDARYLAKYVSVIWQKLIPSQADS
;
A
#
# COMPACT_ATOMS: atom_id res chain seq x y z
N MET A 1 4.21 0.22 -4.76
CA MET A 1 3.89 -0.12 -3.36
C MET A 1 2.52 0.45 -3.06
N ILE A 2 1.64 -0.31 -2.42
CA ILE A 2 0.34 0.13 -1.95
C ILE A 2 0.26 -0.18 -0.45
N ASP A 3 -0.27 0.76 0.30
CA ASP A 3 -0.67 0.58 1.69
C ASP A 3 -2.08 1.15 1.88
N LEU A 4 -2.88 0.51 2.73
CA LEU A 4 -4.27 0.87 2.96
C LEU A 4 -4.52 1.13 4.44
N GLU A 5 -5.26 2.20 4.71
CA GLU A 5 -5.97 2.32 5.98
C GLU A 5 -7.41 1.86 5.81
N THR A 6 -7.89 1.07 6.78
CA THR A 6 -9.18 0.37 6.67
C THR A 6 -9.96 0.43 7.98
N MET A 7 -11.28 0.23 7.86
CA MET A 7 -12.20 0.09 9.00
C MET A 7 -12.50 -1.38 9.33
N GLY A 8 -11.61 -2.30 8.95
CA GLY A 8 -11.78 -3.74 9.22
C GLY A 8 -10.53 -4.55 8.92
N LYS A 9 -10.53 -5.82 9.33
CA LYS A 9 -9.41 -6.75 9.04
C LYS A 9 -9.78 -7.85 8.04
N ASN A 10 -11.03 -7.86 7.58
CA ASN A 10 -11.54 -8.88 6.67
C ASN A 10 -11.36 -8.45 5.20
N PRO A 11 -11.37 -9.38 4.23
CA PRO A 11 -11.23 -9.04 2.80
C PRO A 11 -12.25 -8.04 2.27
N ASP A 12 -13.41 -7.92 2.91
CA ASP A 12 -14.46 -6.96 2.55
C ASP A 12 -14.42 -5.71 3.46
N ALA A 13 -13.30 -5.39 4.11
CA ALA A 13 -13.17 -4.18 4.91
C ALA A 13 -13.40 -2.91 4.07
N PRO A 14 -14.02 -1.86 4.65
CA PRO A 14 -14.06 -0.54 4.03
C PRO A 14 -12.65 0.07 4.04
N ILE A 15 -12.27 0.68 2.91
CA ILE A 15 -11.02 1.44 2.78
C ILE A 15 -11.33 2.90 3.12
N ILE A 16 -10.48 3.53 3.94
CA ILE A 16 -10.59 4.93 4.35
C ILE A 16 -9.41 5.78 3.85
N SER A 17 -8.30 5.14 3.49
CA SER A 17 -7.19 5.81 2.79
C SER A 17 -6.44 4.82 1.90
N ILE A 18 -5.98 5.30 0.75
CA ILE A 18 -5.10 4.60 -0.17
C ILE A 18 -3.83 5.43 -0.32
N GLY A 19 -2.69 4.82 0.00
CA GLY A 19 -1.37 5.34 -0.34
C GLY A 19 -0.70 4.45 -1.36
N ALA A 20 -0.12 5.05 -2.41
CA ALA A 20 0.67 4.31 -3.38
C ALA A 20 1.88 5.11 -3.88
N ILE A 21 2.94 4.39 -4.22
CA ILE A 21 4.15 4.96 -4.79
C ILE A 21 4.78 3.98 -5.79
N PHE A 22 5.16 4.49 -6.96
CA PHE A 22 6.00 3.76 -7.90
C PHE A 22 7.44 3.73 -7.39
N PHE A 23 8.13 2.61 -7.56
CA PHE A 23 9.52 2.49 -7.17
C PHE A 23 10.20 1.38 -7.97
N ASP A 24 11.51 1.48 -8.13
CA ASP A 24 12.35 0.42 -8.68
C ASP A 24 13.15 -0.24 -7.53
N PRO A 25 12.90 -1.51 -7.19
CA PRO A 25 13.60 -2.18 -6.11
C PRO A 25 15.08 -2.45 -6.42
N GLN A 26 15.49 -2.48 -7.69
CA GLN A 26 16.86 -2.69 -8.11
C GLN A 26 17.70 -1.42 -7.92
N THR A 27 17.18 -0.25 -8.32
CA THR A 27 17.91 1.03 -8.19
C THR A 27 17.65 1.72 -6.85
N GLY A 28 16.50 1.44 -6.22
CA GLY A 28 16.03 2.15 -5.04
C GLY A 28 15.34 3.47 -5.36
N ASP A 29 15.14 3.78 -6.65
CA ASP A 29 14.49 5.02 -7.07
C ASP A 29 13.01 5.03 -6.67
N MET A 30 12.59 6.17 -6.13
CA MET A 30 11.21 6.45 -5.75
C MET A 30 10.61 7.35 -6.82
N GLY A 31 9.45 6.97 -7.32
CA GLY A 31 8.76 7.61 -8.43
C GLY A 31 7.49 8.36 -7.99
N PRO A 32 6.53 8.53 -8.92
CA PRO A 32 5.27 9.20 -8.64
C PRO A 32 4.48 8.61 -7.48
N GLU A 33 3.72 9.46 -6.82
CA GLU A 33 3.00 9.19 -5.59
C GLU A 33 1.50 9.44 -5.76
N PHE A 34 0.71 8.68 -5.03
CA PHE A 34 -0.73 8.75 -5.00
C PHE A 34 -1.22 8.65 -3.55
N SER A 35 -2.11 9.55 -3.16
CA SER A 35 -2.78 9.49 -1.86
C SER A 35 -4.20 10.00 -1.99
N LYS A 36 -5.16 9.23 -1.48
CA LYS A 36 -6.57 9.62 -1.39
C LYS A 36 -7.16 9.12 -0.09
N THR A 37 -7.86 10.01 0.61
CA THR A 37 -8.76 9.67 1.70
C THR A 37 -10.13 9.38 1.11
N ILE A 38 -10.86 8.47 1.72
CA ILE A 38 -12.11 7.95 1.17
C ILE A 38 -13.24 8.23 2.14
N ASP A 39 -14.31 8.81 1.61
CA ASP A 39 -15.56 8.98 2.34
C ASP A 39 -16.10 7.59 2.75
N LEU A 40 -16.10 7.34 4.06
CA LEU A 40 -16.54 6.08 4.64
C LEU A 40 -17.99 5.73 4.28
N GLU A 41 -18.85 6.71 4.01
CA GLU A 41 -20.24 6.47 3.58
C GLU A 41 -20.30 5.79 2.20
N THR A 42 -19.28 5.99 1.37
CA THR A 42 -19.19 5.42 0.01
C THR A 42 -18.36 4.14 -0.06
N ALA A 43 -17.56 3.86 0.97
CA ALA A 43 -16.58 2.76 0.98
C ALA A 43 -17.20 1.35 0.94
N GLY A 44 -18.46 1.22 1.36
CA GLY A 44 -19.15 -0.07 1.47
C GLY A 44 -18.44 -1.05 2.40
N GLY A 45 -18.71 -2.36 2.27
CA GLY A 45 -18.00 -3.40 3.02
C GLY A 45 -18.48 -3.61 4.47
N VAL A 46 -17.65 -4.30 5.26
CA VAL A 46 -17.99 -4.75 6.63
C VAL A 46 -16.99 -4.21 7.65
N ILE A 47 -17.47 -3.28 8.49
CA ILE A 47 -16.70 -2.66 9.57
C ILE A 47 -16.41 -3.66 10.71
N ASP A 48 -15.20 -3.61 11.26
CA ASP A 48 -14.82 -4.30 12.50
C ASP A 48 -14.85 -3.37 13.70
N ARG A 49 -15.52 -3.78 14.78
CA ARG A 49 -15.65 -2.98 16.01
C ARG A 49 -14.31 -2.77 16.71
N ASP A 50 -13.42 -3.76 16.63
CA ASP A 50 -12.10 -3.66 17.25
C ASP A 50 -11.21 -2.69 16.46
N THR A 51 -11.32 -2.65 15.12
CA THR A 51 -10.65 -1.64 14.30
C THR A 51 -11.13 -0.23 14.62
N ILE A 52 -12.43 0.01 14.82
CA ILE A 52 -12.90 1.33 15.28
C ILE A 52 -12.28 1.72 16.62
N LYS A 53 -12.30 0.82 17.60
CA LYS A 53 -11.70 1.06 18.93
C LYS A 53 -10.20 1.30 18.85
N TRP A 54 -9.53 0.69 17.88
CA TRP A 54 -8.11 0.90 17.63
C TRP A 54 -7.84 2.28 17.03
N TRP A 55 -8.66 2.75 16.07
CA TRP A 55 -8.58 4.10 15.50
C TRP A 55 -8.78 5.20 16.55
N LEU A 56 -9.74 5.02 17.46
CA LEU A 56 -9.97 5.96 18.57
C LEU A 56 -8.78 6.11 19.53
N LYS A 57 -7.79 5.22 19.46
CA LYS A 57 -6.57 5.27 20.28
C LYS A 57 -5.38 5.88 19.54
N GLN A 58 -5.49 6.16 18.24
CA GLN A 58 -4.41 6.76 17.46
C GLN A 58 -4.21 8.24 17.78
N SER A 59 -3.09 8.80 17.32
CA SER A 59 -2.81 10.24 17.41
C SER A 59 -3.93 11.06 16.77
N ARG A 60 -4.08 12.33 17.16
CA ARG A 60 -5.09 13.20 16.54
C ARG A 60 -4.73 13.47 15.09
N GLU A 61 -3.44 13.50 14.81
CA GLU A 61 -2.84 13.67 13.50
C GLU A 61 -3.23 12.50 12.59
N ALA A 62 -3.07 11.25 13.04
CA ALA A 62 -3.50 10.07 12.27
C ALA A 62 -5.03 10.02 12.07
N GLN A 63 -5.81 10.39 13.10
CA GLN A 63 -7.27 10.46 12.96
C GLN A 63 -7.69 11.56 11.97
N SER A 64 -7.03 12.72 11.99
CA SER A 64 -7.31 13.82 11.07
C SER A 64 -6.94 13.47 9.63
N ALA A 65 -5.83 12.73 9.44
CA ALA A 65 -5.32 12.36 8.12
C ALA A 65 -6.31 11.48 7.33
N ILE A 66 -7.19 10.73 8.01
CA ILE A 66 -8.22 9.88 7.38
C ILE A 66 -9.59 10.55 7.25
N MET A 67 -9.78 11.78 7.73
CA MET A 67 -11.07 12.51 7.74
C MET A 67 -11.01 13.86 6.99
N THR A 68 -9.97 14.07 6.18
CA THR A 68 -9.74 15.34 5.47
C THR A 68 -9.71 15.10 3.96
N ASP A 69 -10.32 16.01 3.20
CA ASP A 69 -10.36 15.99 1.72
C ASP A 69 -10.86 14.66 1.13
N GLU A 70 -11.85 14.06 1.80
CA GLU A 70 -12.46 12.78 1.43
C GLU A 70 -13.12 12.85 0.05
N ILE A 71 -12.90 11.81 -0.75
CA ILE A 71 -13.58 11.60 -2.03
C ILE A 71 -14.35 10.28 -2.03
N PRO A 72 -15.35 10.12 -2.91
CA PRO A 72 -16.02 8.84 -3.10
C PRO A 72 -15.05 7.71 -3.45
N LEU A 73 -15.34 6.49 -2.98
CA LEU A 73 -14.50 5.32 -3.21
C LEU A 73 -14.32 5.03 -4.71
N ASP A 74 -15.38 5.10 -5.50
CA ASP A 74 -15.33 4.87 -6.95
C ASP A 74 -14.41 5.88 -7.65
N ASP A 75 -14.51 7.16 -7.30
CA ASP A 75 -13.60 8.21 -7.78
C ASP A 75 -12.14 7.92 -7.41
N ALA A 76 -11.86 7.49 -6.17
CA ALA A 76 -10.50 7.14 -5.74
C ALA A 76 -9.95 5.94 -6.52
N LEU A 77 -10.78 4.92 -6.76
CA LEU A 77 -10.41 3.71 -7.51
C LEU A 77 -10.15 4.00 -8.99
N LEU A 78 -10.94 4.90 -9.61
CA LEU A 78 -10.73 5.36 -10.98
C LEU A 78 -9.43 6.17 -11.10
N GLN A 79 -9.19 7.11 -10.18
CA GLN A 79 -7.95 7.89 -10.17
C GLN A 79 -6.71 7.01 -9.93
N LEU A 80 -6.79 5.99 -9.08
CA LEU A 80 -5.68 5.05 -8.90
C LEU A 80 -5.41 4.25 -10.17
N ARG A 81 -6.48 3.88 -10.90
CA ARG A 81 -6.35 3.18 -12.17
C ARG A 81 -5.67 4.06 -13.23
N GLU A 82 -6.07 5.32 -13.35
CA GLU A 82 -5.40 6.30 -14.22
C GLU A 82 -3.93 6.47 -13.84
N PHE A 83 -3.65 6.65 -12.55
CA PHE A 83 -2.28 6.74 -12.04
C PHE A 83 -1.41 5.54 -12.40
N ILE A 84 -1.95 4.31 -12.36
CA ILE A 84 -1.22 3.11 -12.77
C ILE A 84 -0.99 3.06 -14.29
N ASP A 85 -1.99 3.46 -15.07
CA ASP A 85 -1.91 3.46 -16.54
C ASP A 85 -0.87 4.46 -17.05
N GLU A 86 -0.80 5.65 -16.45
CA GLU A 86 0.16 6.71 -16.80
C GLU A 86 1.63 6.33 -16.55
N ASN A 87 1.91 5.38 -15.65
CA ASN A 87 3.25 5.13 -15.13
C ASN A 87 3.82 3.74 -15.45
N SER A 88 2.99 2.75 -15.82
CA SER A 88 3.47 1.40 -16.16
C SER A 88 2.55 0.64 -17.11
N GLY A 89 1.22 0.84 -16.97
CA GLY A 89 0.21 0.08 -17.69
C GLY A 89 -0.18 -1.23 -16.98
N GLU A 90 -1.47 -1.60 -17.10
CA GLU A 90 -2.10 -2.71 -16.34
C GLU A 90 -1.42 -4.08 -16.53
N PHE A 91 -0.75 -4.30 -17.66
CA PHE A 91 -0.09 -5.57 -17.98
C PHE A 91 1.25 -5.77 -17.24
N PHE A 92 1.98 -4.69 -16.98
CA PHE A 92 3.36 -4.75 -16.51
C PHE A 92 3.50 -4.46 -15.02
N VAL A 93 2.58 -3.67 -14.46
CA VAL A 93 2.66 -3.23 -13.06
C VAL A 93 2.66 -4.43 -12.11
N GLN A 94 3.62 -4.44 -11.18
CA GLN A 94 3.69 -5.39 -10.07
C GLN A 94 3.29 -4.68 -8.79
N VAL A 95 2.25 -5.17 -8.13
CA VAL A 95 1.65 -4.48 -6.97
C VAL A 95 2.15 -5.11 -5.69
N TRP A 96 2.94 -4.34 -4.95
CA TRP A 96 3.43 -4.70 -3.63
C TRP A 96 2.48 -4.21 -2.55
N GLY A 97 2.15 -5.08 -1.58
CA GLY A 97 1.43 -4.73 -0.35
C GLY A 97 2.08 -5.35 0.89
N ASN A 98 1.81 -4.79 2.08
CA ASN A 98 2.38 -5.25 3.34
C ASN A 98 1.58 -6.42 3.93
N GLY A 99 1.56 -7.51 3.18
CA GLY A 99 0.54 -8.55 3.25
C GLY A 99 -0.31 -8.44 2.00
N ALA A 100 0.12 -9.06 0.91
CA ALA A 100 -0.63 -9.03 -0.36
C ALA A 100 -2.03 -9.70 -0.22
N ASN A 101 -2.17 -10.60 0.76
CA ASN A 101 -3.46 -11.18 1.16
C ASN A 101 -4.35 -10.22 1.97
N PHE A 102 -3.86 -9.03 2.30
CA PHE A 102 -4.57 -7.97 3.00
C PHE A 102 -4.80 -6.78 2.06
N ASP A 103 -3.78 -5.96 1.80
CA ASP A 103 -3.93 -4.71 1.04
C ASP A 103 -4.45 -4.96 -0.37
N ASN A 104 -3.73 -5.77 -1.14
CA ASN A 104 -4.09 -6.04 -2.54
C ASN A 104 -5.44 -6.76 -2.62
N THR A 105 -5.75 -7.62 -1.64
CA THR A 105 -7.03 -8.36 -1.58
C THR A 105 -8.19 -7.41 -1.31
N ILE A 106 -8.10 -6.57 -0.27
CA ILE A 106 -9.14 -5.60 0.08
C ILE A 106 -9.35 -4.61 -1.07
N LEU A 107 -8.28 -4.12 -1.69
CA LEU A 107 -8.37 -3.21 -2.84
C LEU A 107 -9.05 -3.87 -4.04
N ARG A 108 -8.69 -5.12 -4.37
CA ARG A 108 -9.35 -5.90 -5.44
C ARG A 108 -10.84 -6.11 -5.15
N ARG A 109 -11.21 -6.41 -3.90
CA ARG A 109 -12.60 -6.55 -3.48
C ARG A 109 -13.37 -5.23 -3.58
N SER A 110 -12.74 -4.11 -3.29
CA SER A 110 -13.33 -2.77 -3.52
C SER A 110 -13.60 -2.50 -4.99
N TYR A 111 -12.65 -2.82 -5.89
CA TYR A 111 -12.86 -2.77 -7.35
C TYR A 111 -14.06 -3.63 -7.78
N GLU A 112 -14.13 -4.89 -7.33
CA GLU A 112 -15.24 -5.80 -7.63
C GLU A 112 -16.60 -5.25 -7.17
N ARG A 113 -16.67 -4.69 -5.95
CA ARG A 113 -17.89 -4.11 -5.38
C ARG A 113 -18.40 -2.91 -6.18
N GLN A 114 -17.49 -2.08 -6.69
CA GLN A 114 -17.84 -0.91 -7.50
C GLN A 114 -18.05 -1.25 -8.99
N GLY A 115 -17.85 -2.51 -9.40
CA GLY A 115 -17.94 -2.92 -10.80
C GLY A 115 -16.82 -2.30 -11.67
N ILE A 116 -15.74 -1.84 -11.06
CA ILE A 116 -14.60 -1.23 -11.75
C ILE A 116 -13.54 -2.33 -11.97
N PRO A 117 -13.01 -2.52 -13.19
CA PRO A 117 -11.93 -3.47 -13.43
C PRO A 117 -10.67 -3.12 -12.63
N CYS A 118 -10.13 -4.11 -11.92
CA CYS A 118 -8.88 -3.96 -11.17
C CYS A 118 -7.69 -3.72 -12.13
N PRO A 119 -6.87 -2.67 -11.92
CA PRO A 119 -5.86 -2.21 -12.89
C PRO A 119 -4.54 -3.02 -12.86
N TRP A 120 -4.58 -4.27 -12.41
CA TRP A 120 -3.46 -5.21 -12.54
C TRP A 120 -3.93 -6.66 -12.60
N ARG A 121 -3.11 -7.50 -13.22
CA ARG A 121 -3.37 -8.94 -13.37
C ARG A 121 -3.26 -9.68 -12.03
N TYR A 122 -4.07 -10.73 -11.86
CA TYR A 122 -4.14 -11.52 -10.61
C TYR A 122 -2.80 -12.18 -10.21
N TYR A 123 -1.84 -12.32 -11.13
CA TYR A 123 -0.52 -12.92 -10.88
C TYR A 123 0.58 -11.87 -10.60
N ASN A 124 0.23 -10.58 -10.61
CA ASN A 124 1.19 -9.48 -10.42
C ASN A 124 1.31 -9.01 -8.95
N ASP A 125 0.61 -9.67 -8.03
CA ASP A 125 0.70 -9.37 -6.59
C ASP A 125 2.09 -9.76 -6.03
N ARG A 126 2.64 -8.90 -5.17
CA ARG A 126 3.93 -9.07 -4.48
C ARG A 126 3.76 -8.75 -3.00
N ASP A 127 4.51 -9.43 -2.15
CA ASP A 127 4.31 -9.40 -0.71
C ASP A 127 5.57 -8.92 0.02
N VAL A 128 5.45 -7.80 0.75
CA VAL A 128 6.57 -7.24 1.51
C VAL A 128 7.03 -8.18 2.61
N ARG A 129 6.12 -8.89 3.27
CA ARG A 129 6.47 -9.78 4.39
C ARG A 129 7.37 -10.93 3.93
N THR A 130 7.17 -11.39 2.70
CA THR A 130 7.99 -12.43 2.07
C THR A 130 9.42 -11.95 1.85
N ILE A 131 9.63 -10.78 1.24
CA ILE A 131 11.00 -10.28 1.04
C ILE A 131 11.67 -9.89 2.36
N VAL A 132 10.91 -9.38 3.34
CA VAL A 132 11.41 -9.13 4.70
C VAL A 132 11.92 -10.42 5.35
N GLU A 133 11.22 -11.53 5.18
CA GLU A 133 11.68 -12.83 5.68
C GLU A 133 12.99 -13.29 5.00
N LEU A 134 13.13 -13.06 3.69
CA LEU A 134 14.38 -13.34 2.97
C LEU A 134 15.54 -12.46 3.47
N GLY A 135 15.28 -11.19 3.78
CA GLY A 135 16.29 -10.29 4.38
C GLY A 135 16.79 -10.80 5.72
N LYS A 136 15.88 -11.26 6.59
CA LYS A 136 16.27 -11.86 7.88
C LYS A 136 17.10 -13.13 7.72
N ALA A 137 16.84 -13.94 6.69
CA ALA A 137 17.60 -15.15 6.42
C ALA A 137 19.09 -14.87 6.08
N ILE A 138 19.42 -13.64 5.67
CA ILE A 138 20.80 -13.17 5.44
C ILE A 138 21.29 -12.22 6.56
N ASP A 139 20.68 -12.31 7.75
CA ASP A 139 20.98 -11.49 8.93
C ASP A 139 20.85 -9.97 8.68
N PHE A 140 19.91 -9.59 7.81
CA PHE A 140 19.60 -8.19 7.53
C PHE A 140 18.17 -7.83 7.92
N ASP A 141 18.03 -7.07 9.01
CA ASP A 141 16.76 -6.48 9.40
C ASP A 141 16.70 -4.98 9.05
N ALA A 142 16.11 -4.65 7.90
CA ALA A 142 16.01 -3.24 7.50
C ALA A 142 15.09 -2.37 8.38
N ARG A 143 14.30 -2.92 9.32
CA ARG A 143 13.63 -2.08 10.35
C ARG A 143 14.64 -1.36 11.24
N THR A 144 15.81 -1.96 11.46
CA THR A 144 16.88 -1.35 12.25
C THR A 144 17.75 -0.43 11.41
N ALA A 145 17.86 -0.70 10.11
CA ALA A 145 18.69 0.07 9.19
C ALA A 145 18.01 1.33 8.65
N ILE A 146 16.68 1.32 8.49
CA ILE A 146 15.91 2.40 7.86
C ILE A 146 14.96 3.01 8.90
N PRO A 147 15.21 4.25 9.36
CA PRO A 147 14.28 4.94 10.24
C PRO A 147 12.97 5.24 9.49
N PHE A 148 11.86 5.20 10.22
CA PHE A 148 10.57 5.65 9.69
C PHE A 148 10.56 7.17 9.58
N GLU A 149 10.09 7.70 8.45
CA GLU A 149 9.92 9.13 8.18
C GLU A 149 8.45 9.38 7.84
N GLY A 150 7.82 10.36 8.50
CA GLY A 150 6.40 10.68 8.32
C GLY A 150 5.57 10.35 9.56
N GLU A 151 4.24 10.30 9.38
CA GLU A 151 3.28 9.91 10.43
C GLU A 151 2.89 8.44 10.23
N ARG A 152 2.91 7.65 11.31
CA ARG A 152 2.43 6.26 11.25
C ARG A 152 0.92 6.25 11.03
N HIS A 153 0.43 5.30 10.26
CA HIS A 153 -0.99 5.21 9.87
C HIS A 153 -1.41 6.33 8.90
N ASN A 154 -0.42 6.88 8.20
CA ASN A 154 -0.61 7.60 6.96
C ASN A 154 -0.21 6.67 5.82
N ALA A 155 -1.19 6.23 5.03
CA ALA A 155 -0.98 5.22 4.00
C ALA A 155 0.15 5.57 2.99
N LEU A 156 0.37 6.85 2.66
CA LEU A 156 1.44 7.21 1.73
C LEU A 156 2.83 7.18 2.41
N ASP A 157 2.93 7.65 3.66
CA ASP A 157 4.18 7.56 4.42
C ASP A 157 4.58 6.10 4.68
N ASP A 158 3.60 5.26 5.02
CA ASP A 158 3.79 3.82 5.17
C ASP A 158 4.20 3.17 3.83
N ALA A 159 3.54 3.51 2.71
CA ALA A 159 3.93 3.03 1.38
C ALA A 159 5.36 3.44 0.98
N ARG A 160 5.79 4.68 1.27
CA ARG A 160 7.18 5.14 1.05
C ARG A 160 8.16 4.32 1.87
N TYR A 161 7.86 4.13 3.15
CA TYR A 161 8.72 3.36 4.06
C TYR A 161 8.86 1.92 3.59
N LEU A 162 7.75 1.27 3.23
CA LEU A 162 7.75 -0.11 2.74
C LEU A 162 8.50 -0.24 1.41
N ALA A 163 8.36 0.70 0.48
CA ALA A 163 9.12 0.71 -0.76
C ALA A 163 10.63 0.77 -0.52
N LYS A 164 11.10 1.69 0.35
CA LYS A 164 12.52 1.74 0.79
C LYS A 164 12.97 0.41 1.39
N TYR A 165 12.13 -0.19 2.22
CA TYR A 165 12.43 -1.47 2.88
C TYR A 165 12.62 -2.59 1.85
N VAL A 166 11.71 -2.72 0.88
CA VAL A 166 11.80 -3.69 -0.21
C VAL A 166 13.08 -3.47 -1.02
N SER A 167 13.38 -2.25 -1.44
CA SER A 167 14.55 -1.94 -2.27
C SER A 167 15.87 -2.34 -1.61
N VAL A 168 16.06 -1.98 -0.32
CA VAL A 168 17.33 -2.27 0.36
C VAL A 168 17.54 -3.77 0.56
N ILE A 169 16.48 -4.54 0.85
CA ILE A 169 16.59 -6.00 0.93
C ILE A 169 16.87 -6.58 -0.46
N TRP A 170 16.14 -6.11 -1.48
CA TRP A 170 16.29 -6.57 -2.86
C TRP A 170 17.73 -6.43 -3.34
N GLN A 171 18.33 -5.25 -3.17
CA GLN A 171 19.71 -4.96 -3.57
C GLN A 171 20.75 -5.82 -2.85
N LYS A 172 20.47 -6.21 -1.60
CA LYS A 172 21.34 -7.14 -0.86
C LYS A 172 21.23 -8.58 -1.34
N LEU A 173 20.03 -9.02 -1.71
CA LEU A 173 19.78 -10.36 -2.24
C LEU A 173 20.24 -10.51 -3.69
N ILE A 174 20.13 -9.44 -4.48
CA ILE A 174 20.39 -9.40 -5.91
C ILE A 174 21.28 -8.18 -6.22
N PRO A 175 22.60 -8.27 -5.96
CA PRO A 175 23.53 -7.20 -6.25
C PRO A 175 23.54 -6.86 -7.75
N SER A 176 23.72 -5.58 -8.07
CA SER A 176 23.88 -5.16 -9.46
C SER A 176 25.15 -5.75 -10.05
N GLN A 177 25.16 -6.06 -11.35
CA GLN A 177 26.38 -6.47 -12.06
C GLN A 177 27.46 -5.37 -12.06
N ALA A 178 27.10 -4.13 -11.73
CA ALA A 178 28.06 -3.03 -11.56
C ALA A 178 28.82 -3.07 -10.21
N ASP A 179 28.35 -3.86 -9.25
CA ASP A 179 28.91 -3.96 -7.89
C ASP A 179 29.84 -5.18 -7.72
N SER A 180 30.13 -5.93 -8.81
CA SER A 180 31.01 -7.10 -8.84
C SER A 180 32.42 -6.80 -9.36
#